data_AF-A0A946V987-F1
#
_entry.id   AF-A0A946V987-F1
#
_cell.length_a   1.000
_cell.length_b   1.000
_cell.length_c   1.000
_cell.angle_alpha   90.00
_cell.angle_beta   90.00
_cell.angle_gamma   90.00
#
_symmetry.space_group_name_H-M   'P 1'
#
loop_
_entity.id
_entity.type
_entity.pdbx_description
1 polymer ?
#
loop_
_entity_poly.entity_id
_entity_poly.type
_entity_poly.pdbx_seq_one_letter_code
_entity_poly.pdbx_strand_id
1 'polypeptide(L)'
;MYEQVSHSLLNEILNELKPEIRRSDLRHFYTRLGANFYAIHSLFLHLYGQRDDVKEKMIRLVEVMASRYIERSNELEQLDISREQDHNWFLSQEWVGMALYADGFAGNLEGMKEHITYLQELNDLAAHMRQRGMLLT
;
A
#
# COMPACT_ATOMS: atom_id res chain seq x y z
N MET A 1 -7.26 22.95 3.81
CA MET A 1 -7.04 23.79 5.00
C MET A 1 -5.71 23.35 5.59
N TYR A 2 -4.69 24.21 5.57
CA TYR A 2 -3.36 23.87 6.09
C TYR A 2 -3.44 23.76 7.61
N GLU A 3 -3.17 22.58 8.16
CA GLU A 3 -3.22 22.33 9.60
C GLU A 3 -1.79 22.31 10.13
N GLN A 4 -1.45 23.29 10.97
CA GLN A 4 -0.08 23.58 11.38
C GLN A 4 0.50 22.51 12.32
N VAL A 5 -0.33 21.86 13.14
CA VAL A 5 0.12 20.89 14.15
C VAL A 5 0.65 19.62 13.48
N SER A 6 -0.08 19.09 12.49
CA SER A 6 0.33 17.90 11.72
C SER A 6 1.58 18.16 10.89
N HIS A 7 1.75 19.35 10.31
CA HIS A 7 2.99 19.68 9.59
C HIS A 7 4.20 19.77 10.53
N SER A 8 4.05 20.39 11.71
CA SER A 8 5.13 20.42 12.71
C SER A 8 5.50 19.02 13.18
N LEU A 9 4.48 18.20 13.49
CA LEU A 9 4.67 16.82 13.91
C LEU A 9 5.33 15.96 12.82
N LEU A 10 4.96 16.15 11.55
CA LEU A 10 5.61 15.45 10.44
C LEU A 10 7.11 15.75 10.42
N ASN A 11 7.51 17.02 10.55
CA ASN A 11 8.92 17.39 10.58
C ASN A 11 9.65 16.78 11.79
N GLU A 12 9.03 16.75 12.97
CA GLU A 12 9.58 16.04 14.14
C GLU A 12 9.80 14.56 13.85
N ILE A 13 8.79 13.87 13.30
CA ILE A 13 8.89 12.45 12.96
C ILE A 13 10.02 12.22 11.94
N LEU A 14 10.10 13.03 10.88
CA LEU A 14 11.16 12.94 9.88
C LEU A 14 12.56 13.12 10.50
N ASN A 15 12.68 13.99 11.51
CA ASN A 15 13.90 14.21 12.28
C ASN A 15 14.19 13.12 13.32
N GLU A 16 13.27 12.20 13.56
CA GLU A 16 13.44 11.04 14.46
C GLU A 16 13.62 9.71 13.70
N LEU A 17 13.36 9.68 12.38
CA LEU A 17 13.53 8.48 11.56
C LEU A 17 14.96 7.93 11.60
N LYS A 18 15.08 6.60 11.51
CA LYS A 18 16.38 5.91 11.52
C LYS A 18 17.34 6.44 10.43
N PRO A 19 18.66 6.51 10.71
CA PRO A 19 19.64 7.07 9.76
C PRO A 19 19.68 6.36 8.40
N GLU A 20 19.40 5.05 8.39
CA GLU A 20 19.31 4.23 7.17
C GLU A 20 18.24 4.75 6.22
N ILE A 21 17.08 5.13 6.76
CA ILE A 21 15.95 5.67 5.99
C ILE A 21 16.30 7.05 5.43
N ARG A 22 16.99 7.88 6.20
CA ARG A 22 17.38 9.24 5.77
C ARG A 22 18.39 9.27 4.62
N ARG A 23 19.15 8.19 4.41
CA ARG A 23 20.19 8.09 3.37
C ARG A 23 19.65 7.67 2.00
N SER A 24 18.43 7.14 1.93
CA SER A 24 17.79 6.71 0.69
C SER A 24 17.17 7.89 -0.08
N ASP A 25 17.11 7.80 -1.41
CA ASP A 25 16.39 8.78 -2.24
C ASP A 25 14.88 8.58 -2.09
N LEU A 26 14.28 9.30 -1.13
CA LEU A 26 12.87 9.19 -0.76
C LEU A 26 12.05 10.41 -1.20
N ARG A 27 12.49 11.15 -2.22
CA ARG A 27 11.80 12.38 -2.67
C ARG A 27 10.34 12.13 -3.04
N HIS A 28 10.04 11.05 -3.76
CA HIS A 28 8.68 10.67 -4.12
C HIS A 28 7.87 10.25 -2.89
N PHE A 29 8.46 9.43 -2.01
CA PHE A 29 7.84 9.07 -0.74
C PHE A 29 7.49 10.28 0.13
N TYR A 30 8.41 11.23 0.34
CA TYR A 30 8.16 12.41 1.15
C TYR A 30 7.11 13.34 0.54
N THR A 31 7.09 13.49 -0.78
CA THR A 31 6.03 14.25 -1.48
C THR A 31 4.66 13.63 -1.22
N ARG A 32 4.53 12.31 -1.39
CA ARG A 32 3.28 11.57 -1.16
C ARG A 32 2.87 11.61 0.32
N LEU A 33 3.83 11.40 1.22
CA LEU A 33 3.61 11.44 2.65
C LEU A 33 3.12 12.83 3.07
N GLY A 34 3.81 13.90 2.67
CA GLY A 34 3.41 15.28 2.99
C GLY A 34 1.99 15.61 2.50
N ALA A 35 1.64 15.20 1.27
CA ALA A 35 0.31 15.43 0.71
C ALA A 35 -0.81 14.68 1.47
N ASN A 36 -0.51 13.50 2.04
CA ASN A 36 -1.50 12.64 2.69
C ASN A 36 -1.43 12.62 4.23
N PHE A 37 -0.38 13.21 4.82
CA PHE A 37 -0.08 13.06 6.24
C PHE A 37 -1.20 13.58 7.12
N TYR A 38 -1.81 14.70 6.76
CA TYR A 38 -2.94 15.25 7.53
C TYR A 38 -4.10 14.24 7.64
N ALA A 39 -4.46 13.58 6.53
CA ALA A 39 -5.55 12.59 6.52
C ALA A 39 -5.16 11.36 7.36
N ILE A 40 -3.94 10.85 7.20
CA ILE A 40 -3.41 9.74 7.99
C ILE A 40 -3.42 10.08 9.48
N HIS A 41 -2.87 11.25 9.85
CA HIS A 41 -2.79 11.73 11.22
C HIS A 41 -4.17 11.90 11.86
N SER A 42 -5.10 12.56 11.16
CA SER A 42 -6.46 12.79 11.65
C SER A 42 -7.21 11.48 11.89
N LEU A 43 -7.17 10.55 10.93
CA LEU A 43 -7.80 9.23 11.06
C LEU A 43 -7.14 8.39 12.17
N PHE A 44 -5.81 8.48 12.30
CA PHE A 44 -5.09 7.76 13.33
C PHE A 44 -5.46 8.25 14.73
N LEU A 45 -5.52 9.57 14.95
CA LEU A 45 -5.95 10.14 16.22
C LEU A 45 -7.44 9.87 16.51
N HIS A 46 -8.27 9.82 15.48
CA HIS A 46 -9.68 9.45 15.65
C HIS A 46 -9.82 8.03 16.22
N LEU A 47 -8.99 7.09 15.77
CA LEU A 47 -9.05 5.69 16.21
C LEU A 47 -8.25 5.43 17.50
N TYR A 48 -7.10 6.08 17.67
CA TYR A 48 -6.09 5.73 18.68
C TYR A 48 -5.65 6.89 19.58
N GLY A 49 -6.28 8.06 19.46
CA GLY A 49 -5.85 9.30 20.14
C GLY A 49 -5.93 9.28 21.66
N GLN A 50 -6.69 8.35 22.26
CA GLN A 50 -6.82 8.21 23.71
C GLN A 50 -5.72 7.34 24.34
N ARG A 51 -4.77 6.85 23.54
CA ARG A 51 -3.65 6.03 24.04
C ARG A 51 -2.49 6.91 24.47
N ASP A 52 -1.87 6.56 25.60
CA ASP A 52 -0.67 7.25 26.09
C ASP A 52 0.53 7.12 25.13
N ASP A 53 0.59 6.04 24.35
CA ASP A 53 1.67 5.74 23.39
C ASP A 53 1.41 6.25 21.95
N VAL A 54 0.39 7.11 21.74
CA VAL A 54 -0.05 7.52 20.40
C VAL A 54 1.06 8.14 19.54
N LYS A 55 1.93 8.99 20.13
CA LYS A 55 3.05 9.62 19.41
C LYS A 55 4.06 8.58 18.95
N GLU A 56 4.45 7.66 19.82
CA GLU A 56 5.39 6.58 19.49
C GLU A 56 4.85 5.68 18.38
N LYS A 57 3.54 5.36 18.41
CA LYS A 57 2.90 4.57 17.36
C LYS A 57 2.80 5.31 16.03
N MET A 58 2.60 6.63 16.05
CA MET A 58 2.64 7.46 14.84
C MET A 58 4.03 7.45 14.19
N ILE A 59 5.09 7.63 14.99
CA ILE A 59 6.49 7.53 14.50
C ILE A 59 6.71 6.15 13.88
N ARG A 60 6.31 5.08 14.60
CA ARG A 60 6.46 3.72 14.12
C ARG A 60 5.72 3.46 12.81
N LEU A 61 4.53 4.04 12.63
CA LEU A 61 3.77 3.95 11.38
C LEU A 61 4.56 4.55 10.22
N VAL A 62 5.12 5.77 10.40
CA VAL A 62 5.93 6.43 9.37
C VAL A 62 7.21 5.67 9.06
N GLU A 63 7.89 5.15 10.08
CA GLU A 63 9.05 4.27 9.88
C GLU A 63 8.71 3.05 9.03
N VAL A 64 7.62 2.35 9.33
CA VAL A 64 7.21 1.16 8.59
C VAL A 64 6.86 1.53 7.15
N MET A 65 6.13 2.63 6.93
CA MET A 65 5.83 3.12 5.57
C MET A 65 7.11 3.39 4.78
N ALA A 66 8.08 4.07 5.38
CA ALA A 66 9.34 4.39 4.73
C ALA A 66 10.20 3.13 4.45
N SER A 67 10.33 2.22 5.41
CA SER A 67 11.05 0.96 5.22
C SER A 67 10.43 0.10 4.11
N ARG A 68 9.09 0.00 4.07
CA ARG A 68 8.40 -0.75 3.01
C ARG A 68 8.49 -0.07 1.65
N TYR A 69 8.63 1.24 1.60
CA TYR A 69 8.92 1.95 0.36
C TYR A 69 10.33 1.61 -0.15
N ILE A 70 11.34 1.60 0.73
CA ILE A 70 12.72 1.25 0.37
C ILE A 70 12.83 -0.19 -0.13
N GLU A 71 12.07 -1.11 0.45
CA GLU A 71 12.03 -2.53 0.05
C GLU A 71 11.24 -2.79 -1.25
N ARG A 72 10.54 -1.77 -1.77
CA ARG A 72 9.69 -1.91 -2.96
C ARG A 72 10.56 -2.10 -4.20
N SER A 73 10.17 -3.03 -5.08
CA SER A 73 10.91 -3.27 -6.32
C SER A 73 10.71 -2.12 -7.31
N ASN A 74 11.69 -1.90 -8.18
CA ASN A 74 11.65 -0.85 -9.21
C ASN A 74 10.42 -1.01 -10.12
N GLU A 75 10.03 -2.24 -10.48
CA GLU A 75 8.87 -2.51 -11.32
C GLU A 75 7.57 -2.03 -10.65
N LEU A 76 7.43 -2.24 -9.33
CA LEU A 76 6.27 -1.81 -8.56
C LEU A 76 6.27 -0.30 -8.28
N GLU A 77 7.43 0.36 -8.28
CA GLU A 77 7.53 1.83 -8.21
C GLU A 77 7.14 2.47 -9.55
N GLN A 78 7.57 1.91 -10.68
CA GLN A 78 7.14 2.39 -12.00
C GLN A 78 5.62 2.22 -12.20
N LEU A 79 5.05 1.11 -11.70
CA LEU A 79 3.60 0.91 -11.73
C LEU A 79 2.86 1.95 -10.86
N ASP A 80 3.40 2.31 -9.70
CA ASP A 80 2.82 3.38 -8.87
C ASP A 80 2.81 4.71 -9.64
N ILE A 81 3.93 5.09 -10.27
CA ILE A 81 4.05 6.34 -11.04
C ILE A 81 3.07 6.35 -12.23
N SER A 82 2.95 5.24 -12.96
CA SER A 82 2.01 5.13 -14.08
C SER A 82 0.55 5.33 -13.63
N ARG A 83 0.16 4.71 -12.50
CA ARG A 83 -1.19 4.85 -11.94
C ARG A 83 -1.47 6.21 -11.30
N GLU A 84 -0.45 6.89 -10.79
CA GLU A 84 -0.58 8.26 -10.31
C GLU A 84 -0.80 9.25 -11.45
N GLN A 85 -0.29 8.96 -12.65
CA GLN A 85 -0.53 9.78 -13.85
C GLN A 85 -1.93 9.53 -14.43
N ASP A 86 -2.40 8.28 -14.42
CA ASP A 86 -3.75 7.92 -14.84
C ASP A 86 -4.64 7.57 -13.65
N HIS A 87 -5.31 8.59 -13.10
CA HIS A 87 -6.18 8.43 -11.92
C HIS A 87 -7.41 7.53 -12.17
N ASN A 88 -7.78 7.27 -13.43
CA ASN A 88 -8.95 6.49 -13.81
C ASN A 88 -8.57 5.14 -14.42
N TRP A 89 -7.33 4.68 -14.25
CA TRP A 89 -6.83 3.44 -14.86
C TRP A 89 -7.75 2.24 -14.62
N PHE A 90 -8.37 2.16 -13.43
CA PHE A 90 -9.28 1.08 -13.03
C PHE A 90 -10.70 1.20 -13.59
N LEU A 91 -11.03 2.31 -14.26
CA LEU A 91 -12.31 2.53 -14.94
C LEU A 91 -12.25 2.18 -16.44
N SER A 92 -11.07 1.81 -16.97
CA SER A 92 -10.98 1.37 -18.36
C SER A 92 -11.86 0.14 -18.60
N GLN A 93 -12.62 0.15 -19.69
CA GLN A 93 -13.45 -0.97 -20.15
C GLN A 93 -12.62 -2.19 -20.60
N GLU A 94 -11.30 -2.03 -20.71
CA GLU A 94 -10.37 -3.13 -21.01
C GLU A 94 -10.17 -4.05 -19.81
N TRP A 95 -10.41 -3.56 -18.59
CA TRP A 95 -10.29 -4.37 -17.37
C TRP A 95 -11.46 -5.33 -17.22
N VAL A 96 -11.13 -6.61 -17.06
CA VAL A 96 -12.09 -7.65 -16.69
C VAL A 96 -11.84 -8.07 -15.25
N GLY A 97 -12.86 -8.02 -14.40
CA GLY A 97 -12.78 -8.48 -13.01
C GLY A 97 -13.22 -9.93 -12.87
N MET A 98 -12.41 -10.77 -12.20
CA MET A 98 -12.77 -12.15 -11.88
C MET A 98 -12.52 -12.45 -10.42
N ALA A 99 -13.48 -13.09 -9.75
CA ALA A 99 -13.31 -13.63 -8.40
C ALA A 99 -13.25 -15.15 -8.46
N LEU A 100 -12.21 -15.75 -7.90
CA LEU A 100 -12.03 -17.21 -7.94
C LEU A 100 -11.40 -17.77 -6.67
N TYR A 101 -11.66 -19.06 -6.42
CA TYR A 101 -11.07 -19.82 -5.34
C TYR A 101 -9.84 -20.56 -5.87
N ALA A 102 -8.65 -20.30 -5.32
CA ALA A 102 -7.42 -20.90 -5.82
C ALA A 102 -7.44 -22.44 -5.69
N ASP A 103 -8.02 -22.95 -4.61
CA ASP A 103 -8.23 -24.39 -4.39
C ASP A 103 -9.27 -24.98 -5.34
N GLY A 104 -10.36 -24.26 -5.58
CA GLY A 104 -11.42 -24.71 -6.50
C GLY A 104 -11.01 -24.67 -7.97
N PHE A 105 -10.16 -23.72 -8.37
CA PHE A 105 -9.78 -23.48 -9.76
C PHE A 105 -8.49 -24.19 -10.15
N ALA A 106 -7.48 -24.18 -9.27
CA ALA A 106 -6.13 -24.67 -9.56
C ALA A 106 -5.57 -25.59 -8.46
N GLY A 107 -6.41 -26.07 -7.54
CA GLY A 107 -6.02 -26.92 -6.40
C GLY A 107 -5.28 -26.18 -5.29
N ASN A 108 -4.41 -25.24 -5.61
CA ASN A 108 -3.71 -24.35 -4.68
C ASN A 108 -3.08 -23.14 -5.42
N LEU A 109 -2.41 -22.24 -4.68
CA LEU A 109 -1.74 -21.07 -5.26
C LEU A 109 -0.57 -21.42 -6.19
N GLU A 110 0.13 -22.53 -5.97
CA GLU A 110 1.21 -22.95 -6.87
C GLU A 110 0.65 -23.45 -8.20
N GLY A 111 -0.45 -24.22 -8.16
CA GLY A 111 -1.16 -24.68 -9.36
C GLY A 111 -1.71 -23.54 -10.22
N MET A 112 -1.95 -22.35 -9.64
CA MET A 112 -2.36 -21.17 -10.42
C MET A 112 -1.39 -20.83 -11.54
N LYS A 113 -0.09 -21.12 -11.37
CA LYS A 113 0.95 -20.83 -12.37
C LYS A 113 0.69 -21.56 -13.68
N GLU A 114 0.09 -22.74 -13.62
CA GLU A 114 -0.27 -23.56 -14.80
C GLU A 114 -1.44 -22.97 -15.60
N HIS A 115 -2.26 -22.13 -14.96
CA HIS A 115 -3.44 -21.50 -15.57
C HIS A 115 -3.21 -20.03 -15.99
N ILE A 116 -1.99 -19.49 -15.84
CA ILE A 116 -1.70 -18.09 -16.19
C ILE A 116 -2.01 -17.83 -17.68
N THR A 117 -1.68 -18.75 -18.58
CA THR A 117 -1.95 -18.58 -20.01
C THR A 117 -3.45 -18.42 -20.29
N TYR A 118 -4.29 -19.25 -19.67
CA TYR A 118 -5.74 -19.13 -19.77
C TYR A 118 -6.25 -17.79 -19.23
N LEU A 119 -5.71 -17.33 -18.10
CA LEU A 119 -6.10 -16.05 -17.53
C LEU A 119 -5.66 -14.85 -18.39
N GLN A 120 -4.54 -14.96 -19.10
CA GLN A 120 -4.05 -13.94 -20.03
C GLN A 120 -4.87 -13.84 -21.32
N GLU A 121 -5.61 -14.90 -21.70
CA GLU A 121 -6.55 -14.84 -22.81
C GLU A 121 -7.78 -13.95 -22.52
N LEU A 122 -8.03 -13.61 -21.24
CA LEU A 122 -9.21 -12.87 -20.78
C LEU A 122 -9.04 -11.33 -20.76
N ASN A 123 -8.20 -10.77 -21.64
CA ASN A 123 -7.79 -9.34 -21.63
C ASN A 123 -7.11 -8.92 -20.31
N ASP A 124 -7.10 -7.62 -19.98
CA ASP A 124 -6.50 -7.08 -18.75
C ASP A 124 -7.28 -7.54 -17.52
N LEU A 125 -6.92 -8.71 -17.02
CA LEU A 125 -7.62 -9.37 -15.93
C LEU A 125 -7.19 -8.83 -14.56
N ALA A 126 -8.15 -8.31 -13.80
CA ALA A 126 -8.02 -8.09 -12.37
C ALA A 126 -8.61 -9.31 -11.62
N ALA A 127 -7.74 -10.18 -11.12
CA ALA A 127 -8.16 -11.38 -10.38
C ALA A 127 -8.19 -11.15 -8.86
N HIS A 128 -9.35 -11.38 -8.25
CA HIS A 128 -9.52 -11.47 -6.80
C HIS A 128 -9.51 -12.94 -6.36
N MET A 129 -8.45 -13.34 -5.65
CA MET A 129 -8.26 -14.70 -5.19
C MET A 129 -8.78 -14.89 -3.77
N ARG A 130 -9.48 -16.00 -3.53
CA ARG A 130 -9.79 -16.51 -2.20
C ARG A 130 -9.12 -17.86 -1.99
N GLN A 131 -8.66 -18.07 -0.76
CA GLN A 131 -8.27 -19.39 -0.28
C GLN A 131 -9.30 -19.78 0.78
N ARG A 132 -9.95 -20.94 0.62
CA ARG A 132 -10.85 -21.44 1.66
C ARG A 132 -10.04 -21.67 2.93
N GLY A 133 -10.35 -20.95 4.01
CA GLY A 133 -9.84 -21.30 5.32
C GLY A 133 -10.35 -22.70 5.66
N MET A 134 -9.45 -23.60 6.10
CA MET A 134 -9.86 -24.85 6.74
C MET A 134 -10.86 -24.50 7.85
N LEU A 135 -12.14 -24.78 7.62
CA LEU A 135 -13.09 -24.92 8.72
C LEU A 135 -12.61 -26.14 9.49
N LEU A 136 -11.89 -25.89 10.59
CA LEU A 136 -11.73 -26.87 11.66
C LEU A 136 -13.14 -27.29 12.07
N THR A 137 -13.51 -28.50 11.69
CA THR A 137 -14.69 -29.22 12.19
C THR A 137 -14.24 -30.16 13.29
#